data_AF-A0A6A6SIZ3-F1
#
_entry.id   AF-A0A6A6SIZ3-F1
#
_cell.length_a   1.000
_cell.length_b   1.000
_cell.length_c   1.000
_cell.angle_alpha   90.00
_cell.angle_beta   90.00
_cell.angle_gamma   90.00
#
_symmetry.space_group_name_H-M   'P 1'
#
loop_
_entity.id
_entity.type
_entity.pdbx_description
1 polymer ?
#
loop_
_entity_poly.entity_id
_entity_poly.type
_entity_poly.pdbx_seq_one_letter_code
_entity_poly.pdbx_strand_id
1 'polypeptide(L)'
;MSICSRTLVDEARAAAGHSLEQWHRFYFVTKDEAIQLSKAYPDWQRWIHIPANKKEEMLARINRHLAAEGIPMVEMSILKWRMSQLMRSIPRNPCKSDR
;
A
#
# COMPACT_ATOMS: atom_id res chain seq x y z
N MET A 1 14.38 -18.17 -12.55
CA MET A 1 13.21 -17.52 -13.16
C MET A 1 12.80 -16.36 -12.27
N SER A 2 13.06 -15.12 -12.69
CA SER A 2 12.74 -13.92 -11.92
C SER A 2 11.34 -13.48 -12.29
N ILE A 3 10.39 -13.63 -11.35
CA ILE A 3 9.04 -13.10 -11.51
C ILE A 3 9.18 -11.57 -11.50
N CYS A 4 9.21 -10.96 -12.67
CA CYS A 4 9.25 -9.51 -12.79
C CYS A 4 7.97 -8.94 -12.16
N SER A 5 8.15 -8.15 -11.11
CA SER A 5 7.11 -7.47 -10.31
C SER A 5 5.99 -6.79 -11.12
N ARG A 6 6.22 -6.50 -12.40
CA ARG A 6 5.24 -5.90 -13.31
C ARG A 6 4.01 -6.80 -13.56
N THR A 7 4.21 -8.10 -13.77
CA THR A 7 3.07 -9.03 -13.99
C THR A 7 2.19 -9.14 -12.75
N LEU A 8 2.79 -9.13 -11.55
CA LEU A 8 2.07 -9.11 -10.27
C LEU A 8 1.28 -7.82 -10.03
N VAL A 9 1.75 -6.67 -10.54
CA VAL A 9 1.03 -5.40 -10.44
C VAL A 9 -0.19 -5.41 -11.37
N ASP A 10 -0.03 -5.90 -12.61
CA ASP A 10 -1.14 -6.04 -13.55
C ASP A 10 -2.16 -7.07 -13.08
N GLU A 11 -1.73 -8.21 -12.52
CA GLU A 11 -2.60 -9.22 -11.89
C GLU A 11 -3.31 -8.67 -10.66
N ALA A 12 -2.61 -7.95 -9.77
CA ALA A 12 -3.24 -7.35 -8.59
C ALA A 12 -4.22 -6.23 -8.98
N ARG A 13 -3.93 -5.46 -10.04
CA ARG A 13 -4.85 -4.46 -10.59
C ARG A 13 -6.10 -5.12 -11.18
N ALA A 14 -5.92 -6.18 -11.96
CA ALA A 14 -7.03 -6.95 -12.53
C ALA A 14 -7.88 -7.60 -11.44
N ALA A 15 -7.27 -8.20 -10.42
CA ALA A 15 -7.96 -8.79 -9.28
C ALA A 15 -8.75 -7.77 -8.45
N ALA A 16 -8.26 -6.53 -8.37
CA ALA A 16 -8.95 -5.44 -7.68
C ALA A 16 -9.99 -4.72 -8.55
N GLY A 17 -10.11 -5.07 -9.85
CA GLY A 17 -11.06 -4.44 -10.77
C GLY A 17 -10.81 -2.95 -11.03
N HIS A 18 -9.58 -2.49 -10.80
CA HIS A 18 -9.24 -1.07 -10.92
C HIS A 18 -8.81 -0.67 -12.33
N SER A 19 -9.23 0.52 -12.76
CA SER A 19 -8.61 1.20 -13.90
C SER A 19 -7.19 1.68 -13.53
N LEU A 20 -6.38 2.04 -14.54
CA LEU A 20 -5.03 2.58 -14.34
C LEU A 20 -5.01 3.81 -13.41
N GLU A 21 -5.98 4.72 -13.58
CA GLU A 21 -6.08 5.95 -12.78
C GLU A 21 -6.48 5.66 -11.35
N GLN A 22 -7.45 4.76 -11.15
CA GLN A 22 -7.86 4.29 -9.83
C GLN A 22 -6.71 3.60 -9.10
N TRP A 23 -5.93 2.80 -9.83
CA TRP A 23 -4.75 2.13 -9.30
C TRP A 23 -3.65 3.13 -8.91
N HIS A 24 -3.43 4.17 -9.72
CA HIS A 24 -2.50 5.26 -9.37
C HIS A 24 -2.94 5.99 -8.10
N ARG A 25 -4.25 6.21 -7.94
CA ARG A 25 -4.77 6.85 -6.74
C ARG A 25 -4.59 5.99 -5.50
N PHE A 26 -4.95 4.71 -5.58
CA PHE A 26 -4.68 3.73 -4.53
C PHE A 26 -3.19 3.66 -4.20
N TYR A 27 -2.31 3.70 -5.20
CA TYR A 27 -0.86 3.73 -5.02
C TYR A 27 -0.42 4.95 -4.21
N PHE A 28 -0.97 6.12 -4.51
CA PHE A 28 -0.62 7.36 -3.82
C PHE A 28 -1.10 7.36 -2.36
N VAL A 29 -2.37 6.99 -2.14
CA VAL A 29 -2.96 6.90 -0.80
C VAL A 29 -2.20 5.90 0.07
N THR A 30 -1.91 4.70 -0.44
CA THR A 30 -1.17 3.68 0.32
C THR A 30 0.26 4.08 0.65
N LYS A 31 0.93 4.84 -0.24
CA LYS A 31 2.28 5.35 -0.01
C LYS A 31 2.28 6.38 1.11
N ASP A 32 1.35 7.33 1.08
CA ASP A 32 1.24 8.36 2.12
C ASP A 32 0.98 7.73 3.49
N GLU A 33 0.02 6.80 3.55
CA GLU A 33 -0.34 6.11 4.78
C GLU A 33 0.82 5.31 5.38
N ALA A 34 1.62 4.66 4.53
CA ALA A 34 2.79 3.93 4.99
C ALA A 34 3.92 4.86 5.48
N ILE A 35 4.09 6.03 4.87
CA ILE A 35 5.04 7.05 5.35
C ILE A 35 4.58 7.57 6.71
N GLN A 36 3.29 7.88 6.87
CA GLN A 36 2.73 8.30 8.15
C GLN A 36 2.90 7.20 9.21
N LEU A 37 2.63 5.94 8.86
CA LEU A 37 2.81 4.81 9.76
C LEU A 37 4.27 4.65 10.20
N SER A 38 5.21 4.73 9.25
CA SER A 38 6.65 4.64 9.52
C SER A 38 7.14 5.78 10.43
N LYS A 39 6.61 6.99 10.25
CA LYS A 39 6.90 8.14 11.12
C LYS A 39 6.30 8.00 12.52
N ALA A 40 5.07 7.49 12.62
CA ALA A 40 4.37 7.33 13.89
C ALA A 40 4.88 6.14 14.71
N TYR A 41 5.26 5.05 14.03
CA TYR A 41 5.68 3.79 14.65
C TYR A 41 6.94 3.26 13.96
N PRO A 42 8.13 3.77 14.32
CA PRO A 42 9.40 3.34 13.74
C PRO A 42 9.74 1.86 14.03
N ASP A 43 9.11 1.25 15.04
CA ASP A 43 9.25 -0.16 15.36
C ASP A 43 8.52 -1.08 14.37
N TRP A 44 7.51 -0.58 13.64
CA TRP A 44 6.68 -1.38 12.73
C TRP A 44 7.30 -1.48 11.33
N GLN A 45 8.50 -2.05 11.28
CA GLN A 45 9.33 -2.12 10.07
C GLN A 45 8.84 -3.13 9.02
N ARG A 46 7.96 -4.05 9.40
CA ARG A 46 7.40 -5.06 8.50
C ARG A 46 5.91 -5.19 8.74
N TRP A 47 5.17 -5.52 7.69
CA TRP A 47 3.73 -5.76 7.77
C TRP A 47 3.36 -6.80 8.84
N ILE A 48 4.23 -7.77 9.10
CA ILE A 48 4.03 -8.78 10.15
C ILE A 48 4.02 -8.20 11.57
N HIS A 49 4.70 -7.08 11.82
CA HIS A 49 4.76 -6.44 13.14
C HIS A 49 3.54 -5.57 13.44
N ILE A 50 2.79 -5.17 12.42
CA ILE A 50 1.58 -4.37 12.61
C ILE A 50 0.48 -5.27 13.17
N PRO A 51 -0.19 -4.88 14.28
CA PRO A 51 -1.29 -5.64 14.83
C PRO A 51 -2.50 -5.66 13.88
N ALA A 52 -3.30 -6.73 13.93
CA ALA A 52 -4.47 -6.91 13.07
C ALA A 52 -5.44 -5.73 13.15
N ASN A 53 -5.72 -5.25 14.36
CA ASN A 53 -6.61 -4.10 14.60
C ASN A 53 -6.18 -2.85 13.80
N LYS A 54 -4.87 -2.59 13.71
CA LYS A 54 -4.34 -1.44 12.94
C LYS A 54 -4.40 -1.68 11.44
N LYS A 55 -4.21 -2.92 10.98
CA LYS A 55 -4.37 -3.27 9.57
C LYS A 55 -5.80 -3.04 9.11
N GLU A 56 -6.78 -3.44 9.92
CA GLU A 56 -8.21 -3.23 9.64
C GLU A 56 -8.56 -1.74 9.66
N GLU A 57 -8.04 -0.97 10.62
CA GLU A 57 -8.23 0.47 10.67
C GLU A 57 -7.67 1.16 9.41
N MET A 58 -6.46 0.77 8.98
CA MET A 58 -5.84 1.28 7.75
C MET A 58 -6.67 0.90 6.51
N LEU A 59 -7.11 -0.36 6.41
CA LEU A 59 -7.93 -0.81 5.30
C LEU A 59 -9.25 -0.02 5.23
N ALA A 60 -9.91 0.18 6.36
CA ALA A 60 -11.14 0.95 6.44
C ALA A 60 -10.93 2.42 6.04
N ARG A 61 -9.84 3.05 6.47
CA ARG A 61 -9.49 4.42 6.06
C ARG A 61 -9.25 4.49 4.55
N ILE A 62 -8.42 3.62 4.01
CA ILE A 62 -8.13 3.58 2.57
C ILE A 62 -9.43 3.34 1.79
N ASN A 63 -10.24 2.37 2.17
CA ASN A 63 -11.51 2.09 1.49
C ASN A 63 -12.50 3.25 1.59
N ARG A 64 -12.51 4.04 2.69
CA ARG A 64 -13.29 5.29 2.75
C ARG A 64 -12.79 6.33 1.75
N HIS A 65 -11.47 6.51 1.63
CA HIS A 65 -10.88 7.42 0.64
C HIS A 65 -11.21 6.97 -0.80
N LEU A 66 -11.07 5.68 -1.08
CA LEU A 66 -11.42 5.10 -2.38
C LEU A 66 -12.91 5.26 -2.69
N ALA A 67 -13.78 4.95 -1.73
CA ALA A 67 -15.23 5.07 -1.91
C ALA A 67 -15.67 6.53 -2.13
N ALA A 68 -15.04 7.49 -1.43
CA ALA A 68 -15.29 8.91 -1.65
C ALA A 68 -14.91 9.38 -3.07
N GLU A 69 -13.93 8.73 -3.69
CA GLU A 69 -13.50 8.99 -5.07
C GLU A 69 -14.21 8.08 -6.11
N GLY A 70 -15.19 7.25 -5.68
CA GLY A 70 -15.92 6.34 -6.57
C GLY A 70 -15.11 5.12 -7.05
N ILE A 71 -14.04 4.79 -6.33
CA ILE A 71 -13.12 3.69 -6.63
C ILE A 71 -13.59 2.43 -5.87
N PRO A 72 -13.54 1.22 -6.47
CA PRO A 72 -13.93 0.00 -5.77
C PRO A 72 -13.09 -0.23 -4.50
N MET A 73 -13.68 -0.93 -3.54
CA MET A 73 -13.00 -1.24 -2.29
C MET A 73 -11.92 -2.29 -2.54
N VAL A 74 -10.80 -2.18 -1.84
CA VAL A 74 -9.74 -3.18 -1.89
C VAL A 74 -9.85 -4.16 -0.73
N GLU A 75 -9.41 -5.39 -1.01
CA GLU A 75 -9.28 -6.45 -0.02
C GLU A 75 -8.00 -6.31 0.81
N MET A 76 -8.01 -6.88 2.02
CA MET A 76 -6.83 -6.94 2.90
C MET A 76 -5.63 -7.64 2.22
N SER A 77 -5.90 -8.62 1.36
CA SER A 77 -4.87 -9.35 0.61
C SER A 77 -4.06 -8.43 -0.32
N ILE A 78 -4.74 -7.53 -1.03
CA ILE A 78 -4.13 -6.53 -1.93
C ILE A 78 -3.33 -5.53 -1.11
N LEU A 79 -3.90 -5.04 0.00
CA LEU A 79 -3.22 -4.12 0.91
C LEU A 79 -1.96 -4.76 1.51
N LYS A 80 -2.05 -5.99 2.00
CA LYS A 80 -0.92 -6.77 2.54
C LYS A 80 0.19 -6.91 1.52
N TRP A 81 -0.14 -7.32 0.29
CA TRP A 81 0.84 -7.45 -0.79
C TRP A 81 1.54 -6.11 -1.04
N ARG A 82 0.76 -5.04 -1.20
CA ARG A 82 1.26 -3.70 -1.51
C ARG A 82 2.18 -3.17 -0.41
N MET A 83 1.73 -3.23 0.84
CA MET A 83 2.49 -2.78 2.01
C MET A 83 3.76 -3.61 2.22
N SER A 84 3.71 -4.92 1.94
CA SER A 84 4.89 -5.78 2.01
C SER A 84 5.97 -5.39 0.99
N GLN A 85 5.58 -4.97 -0.22
CA GLN A 85 6.51 -4.43 -1.21
C GLN A 85 7.04 -3.06 -0.79
N LEU A 86 6.15 -2.17 -0.35
CA LEU A 86 6.48 -0.80 -0.03
C LEU A 86 7.42 -0.69 1.18
N MET A 87 7.15 -1.44 2.26
CA MET A 87 8.01 -1.51 3.43
C MET A 87 9.39 -2.10 3.13
N ARG A 88 9.50 -3.01 2.15
CA ARG A 88 10.79 -3.49 1.65
C ARG A 88 11.54 -2.42 0.85
N SER A 89 10.81 -1.53 0.18
CA SER A 89 11.39 -0.49 -0.68
C SER A 89 11.73 0.81 0.03
N ILE A 90 11.15 1.10 1.21
CA ILE A 90 11.46 2.32 1.97
C ILE A 90 12.88 2.15 2.55
N PRO A 91 13.87 2.95 2.09
CA PRO A 91 15.22 2.87 2.64
C PRO A 91 15.22 3.32 4.10
N ARG A 92 16.07 2.67 4.91
CA ARG A 92 16.18 2.80 6.38
C ARG A 92 16.64 4.18 6.87
N ASN A 93 16.79 5.15 5.97
CA ASN A 93 17.28 6.49 6.25
C ASN A 93 16.55 7.48 5.32
N PRO A 94 15.70 8.40 5.83
CA PRO A 94 15.14 9.48 5.03
C PRO A 94 16.17 10.58 4.81
N CYS A 95 17.32 10.24 4.25
CA CYS A 95 18.27 11.17 3.68
C CYS A 95 18.56 10.69 2.27
N LYS A 96 17.67 11.02 1.32
CA LYS A 96 17.92 12.01 0.26
C LYS A 96 16.63 12.17 -0.56
N SER A 97 16.05 13.35 -0.48
CA SER A 97 15.35 13.96 -1.61
C SER A 97 16.38 14.38 -2.66
N ASP A 98 15.93 14.50 -3.90
CA ASP A 98 16.53 15.22 -5.03
C ASP A 98 17.51 14.44 -5.92
N ARG A 99 16.99 13.86 -7.02
CA ARG A 99 17.00 14.50 -8.35
C ARG A 99 16.30 13.60 -9.39
#